data_AF-A0A263DF66-F1
#
_entry.id   AF-A0A263DF66-F1
#
_cell.length_a   1.000
_cell.length_b   1.000
_cell.length_c   1.000
_cell.angle_alpha   90.00
_cell.angle_beta   90.00
_cell.angle_gamma   90.00
#
_symmetry.space_group_name_H-M   'P 1'
#
loop_
_entity.id
_entity.type
_entity.pdbx_description
1 polymer ?
#
loop_
_entity_poly.entity_id
_entity_poly.type
_entity_poly.pdbx_seq_one_letter_code
_entity_poly.pdbx_strand_id
1 'polypeptide(L)'
;MPQPTTDTPSGRRLRLLAAAAVLAAAAALTLGLVVAPPDAVQGQPQRLMYVHVPAAWTAFASFTVVLVASVAYLLRRRPVWDAAAQAAAELGTGMTALAIALGSIWGRSVWGVWWAWDARLVTTAVLLLIYLGYLGVRGLSDDPDTNARRAAVIGIAGFVQVPIVHFSVLWWRTLHQEPTILAPDTSPPIDGRMAAALGAGFLAFTLAGAWFFLHRLAQLRIARVEPAAPVPVGPIVVERSES
;
A
#
# COMPACT_ATOMS: atom_id res chain seq x y z
N MET A 1 -23.72 17.89 15.32
CA MET A 1 -23.00 16.67 14.87
C MET A 1 -22.33 16.06 16.09
N PRO A 2 -22.76 14.89 16.58
CA PRO A 2 -22.11 14.26 17.72
C PRO A 2 -20.68 13.90 17.31
N GLN A 3 -19.70 14.45 18.01
CA GLN A 3 -18.32 14.00 17.86
C GLN A 3 -18.31 12.50 18.20
N PRO A 4 -17.77 11.61 17.35
CA PRO A 4 -17.68 10.19 17.68
C PRO A 4 -16.91 10.07 18.99
N THR A 5 -17.59 9.62 20.04
CA THR A 5 -16.99 9.49 21.36
C THR A 5 -15.82 8.53 21.23
N THR A 6 -14.66 9.04 21.60
CA THR A 6 -13.35 8.48 21.34
C THR A 6 -13.04 7.21 22.15
N ASP A 7 -13.95 6.80 23.01
CA ASP A 7 -13.81 5.74 24.01
C ASP A 7 -14.47 4.41 23.62
N THR A 8 -14.89 4.25 22.37
CA THR A 8 -15.33 2.93 21.90
C THR A 8 -14.14 1.94 21.93
N PRO A 9 -14.37 0.66 22.30
CA PRO A 9 -13.30 -0.36 22.33
C PRO A 9 -12.55 -0.51 21.00
N SER A 10 -13.22 -0.25 19.87
CA SER A 10 -12.62 -0.21 18.53
C SER A 10 -11.68 0.99 18.34
N GLY A 11 -12.06 2.18 18.82
CA GLY A 11 -11.24 3.38 18.78
C GLY A 11 -9.96 3.24 19.61
N ARG A 12 -10.06 2.64 20.82
CA ARG A 12 -8.88 2.37 21.66
C ARG A 12 -7.89 1.41 21.00
N ARG A 13 -8.35 0.33 20.37
CA ARG A 13 -7.49 -0.63 19.66
C ARG A 13 -6.73 0.04 18.50
N LEU A 14 -7.41 0.88 17.72
CA LEU A 14 -6.78 1.58 16.61
C LEU A 14 -5.70 2.57 17.07
N ARG A 15 -5.90 3.24 18.22
CA ARG A 15 -4.89 4.11 18.83
C ARG A 15 -3.66 3.35 19.31
N LEU A 16 -3.87 2.21 19.97
CA LEU A 16 -2.77 1.36 20.40
C LEU A 16 -1.97 0.85 19.20
N LEU A 17 -2.64 0.48 18.12
CA LEU A 17 -1.98 0.09 16.87
C LEU A 17 -1.19 1.25 16.25
N ALA A 18 -1.74 2.47 16.23
CA ALA A 18 -1.00 3.65 15.79
C ALA A 18 0.24 3.91 16.65
N ALA A 19 0.11 3.87 17.99
CA ALA A 19 1.24 4.06 18.89
C ALA A 19 2.31 2.99 18.66
N ALA A 20 1.92 1.72 18.51
CA ALA A 20 2.83 0.64 18.18
C ALA A 20 3.53 0.85 16.82
N ALA A 21 2.80 1.31 15.80
CA ALA A 21 3.38 1.62 14.50
C ALA A 21 4.42 2.75 14.58
N VAL A 22 4.15 3.81 15.35
CA VAL A 22 5.08 4.92 15.58
C VAL A 22 6.34 4.46 16.30
N LEU A 23 6.18 3.65 17.37
CA LEU A 23 7.33 3.11 18.11
C LEU A 23 8.17 2.18 17.24
N ALA A 24 7.53 1.32 16.45
CA ALA A 24 8.22 0.45 15.50
C ALA A 24 8.95 1.25 14.41
N ALA A 25 8.35 2.34 13.90
CA ALA A 25 9.01 3.22 12.94
C ALA A 25 10.23 3.93 13.54
N ALA A 26 10.13 4.42 14.78
CA ALA A 26 11.26 5.02 15.49
C ALA A 26 12.40 4.00 15.72
N ALA A 27 12.05 2.76 16.08
CA ALA A 27 13.02 1.67 16.20
C ALA A 27 13.67 1.34 14.85
N ALA A 28 12.88 1.24 13.77
CA ALA A 28 13.38 0.97 12.43
C ALA A 28 14.35 2.06 11.93
N LEU A 29 14.02 3.34 12.17
CA LEU A 29 14.90 4.46 11.83
C LEU A 29 16.19 4.42 12.65
N THR A 30 16.10 4.15 13.95
CA THR A 30 17.28 4.08 14.83
C THR A 30 18.19 2.92 14.42
N LEU A 31 17.62 1.73 14.23
CA LEU A 31 18.38 0.56 13.81
C LEU A 31 18.97 0.75 12.41
N GLY A 32 18.19 1.31 11.48
CA GLY A 32 18.57 1.47 10.08
C GLY A 32 19.55 2.61 9.82
N LEU A 33 19.54 3.70 10.60
CA LEU A 33 20.40 4.86 10.38
C LEU A 33 21.60 4.93 11.32
N VAL A 34 21.47 4.40 12.54
CA VAL A 34 22.49 4.53 13.59
C VAL A 34 23.22 3.21 13.86
N VAL A 35 22.47 2.10 13.96
CA VAL A 35 23.03 0.82 14.45
C VAL A 35 23.60 -0.05 13.33
N ALA A 36 22.89 -0.17 12.21
CA ALA A 36 23.32 -0.98 11.08
C ALA A 36 24.63 -0.40 10.50
N PRO A 37 25.64 -1.23 10.20
CA PRO A 37 26.82 -0.77 9.48
C PRO A 37 26.45 -0.39 8.03
N PRO A 38 27.27 0.44 7.36
CA PRO A 38 27.18 0.61 5.92
C PRO A 38 27.41 -0.72 5.19
N ASP A 39 26.76 -0.91 4.05
CA ASP A 39 26.99 -2.09 3.21
C ASP A 39 28.42 -2.09 2.63
N ALA A 40 29.02 -3.27 2.50
CA ALA A 40 30.41 -3.40 2.05
C ALA A 40 30.64 -2.95 0.59
N VAL A 41 29.61 -3.08 -0.27
CA VAL A 41 29.70 -2.76 -1.69
C VAL A 41 29.03 -1.42 -2.00
N GLN A 42 27.81 -1.23 -1.50
CA GLN A 42 26.98 -0.07 -1.80
C GLN A 42 27.15 1.07 -0.79
N GLY A 43 27.82 0.85 0.34
CA GLY A 43 28.04 1.87 1.36
C GLY A 43 26.76 2.36 2.04
N GLN A 44 26.69 3.66 2.32
CA GLN A 44 25.55 4.29 3.02
C GLN A 44 24.21 4.25 2.25
N PRO A 45 24.17 4.40 0.91
CA PRO A 45 22.93 4.32 0.15
C PRO A 45 22.07 3.07 0.37
N GLN A 46 22.67 1.93 0.68
CA GLN A 46 21.95 0.68 0.94
C GLN A 46 20.92 0.81 2.07
N ARG A 47 21.08 1.76 3.00
CA ARG A 47 20.12 1.99 4.10
C ARG A 47 18.70 2.30 3.62
N LEU A 48 18.53 2.78 2.38
CA LEU A 48 17.21 2.96 1.76
C LEU A 48 16.43 1.64 1.67
N MET A 49 17.12 0.50 1.61
CA MET A 49 16.53 -0.84 1.61
C MET A 49 15.63 -1.09 2.83
N TYR A 50 15.97 -0.52 4.00
CA TYR A 50 15.18 -0.66 5.23
C TYR A 50 13.82 0.03 5.19
N VAL A 51 13.56 0.83 4.14
CA VAL A 51 12.28 1.50 3.90
C VAL A 51 11.67 1.02 2.58
N HIS A 52 12.48 0.94 1.52
CA HIS A 52 12.06 0.50 0.19
C HIS A 52 11.50 -0.92 0.17
N VAL A 53 12.20 -1.89 0.77
CA VAL A 53 11.77 -3.30 0.76
C VAL A 53 10.49 -3.50 1.59
N PRO A 54 10.38 -2.96 2.81
CA PRO A 54 9.12 -3.00 3.56
C PRO A 54 7.94 -2.30 2.87
N ALA A 55 8.17 -1.22 2.12
CA ALA A 55 7.14 -0.57 1.31
C ALA A 55 6.65 -1.51 0.19
N ALA A 56 7.55 -2.11 -0.58
CA ALA A 56 7.19 -3.08 -1.62
C ALA A 56 6.44 -4.31 -1.06
N TRP A 57 6.87 -4.81 0.10
CA TRP A 57 6.18 -5.89 0.80
C TRP A 57 4.76 -5.52 1.23
N THR A 58 4.58 -4.34 1.82
CA THR A 58 3.25 -3.85 2.21
C THR A 58 2.35 -3.67 0.99
N ALA A 59 2.90 -3.26 -0.16
CA ALA A 59 2.16 -3.21 -1.41
C ALA A 59 1.64 -4.60 -1.83
N PHE A 60 2.50 -5.62 -1.84
CA PHE A 60 2.10 -6.99 -2.20
C PHE A 60 1.10 -7.59 -1.22
N ALA A 61 1.29 -7.40 0.09
CA ALA A 61 0.33 -7.81 1.10
C ALA A 61 -1.04 -7.13 0.87
N SER A 62 -1.03 -5.83 0.56
CA SER A 62 -2.26 -5.08 0.26
C SER A 62 -2.96 -5.62 -0.98
N PHE A 63 -2.24 -5.88 -2.07
CA PHE A 63 -2.83 -6.45 -3.29
C PHE A 63 -3.34 -7.88 -3.09
N THR A 64 -2.73 -8.65 -2.19
CA THR A 64 -3.28 -9.95 -1.77
C THR A 64 -4.63 -9.78 -1.07
N VAL A 65 -4.77 -8.77 -0.21
CA VAL A 65 -6.07 -8.42 0.39
C VAL A 65 -7.06 -7.97 -0.70
N VAL A 66 -6.63 -7.21 -1.70
CA VAL A 66 -7.50 -6.85 -2.85
C VAL A 66 -8.00 -8.09 -3.57
N LEU A 67 -7.13 -9.06 -3.87
CA LEU A 67 -7.52 -10.32 -4.51
C LEU A 67 -8.60 -11.04 -3.69
N VAL A 68 -8.30 -11.34 -2.41
CA VAL A 68 -9.20 -12.11 -1.54
C VAL A 68 -10.53 -11.39 -1.36
N ALA A 69 -10.50 -10.08 -1.11
CA ALA A 69 -11.70 -9.28 -0.90
C ALA A 69 -12.52 -9.12 -2.19
N SER A 70 -11.88 -8.99 -3.36
CA SER A 70 -12.56 -8.93 -4.66
C SER A 70 -13.25 -10.24 -5.00
N VAL A 71 -12.59 -11.38 -4.78
CA VAL A 71 -13.21 -12.71 -4.93
C VAL A 71 -14.39 -12.86 -3.97
N ALA A 72 -14.20 -12.52 -2.69
CA ALA A 72 -15.28 -12.60 -1.69
C ALA A 72 -16.45 -11.68 -2.04
N TYR A 73 -16.20 -10.49 -2.60
CA TYR A 73 -17.24 -9.59 -3.07
C TYR A 73 -18.01 -10.20 -4.24
N LEU A 74 -17.34 -10.75 -5.27
CA LEU A 74 -18.03 -11.35 -6.42
C LEU A 74 -18.90 -12.56 -6.03
N LEU A 75 -18.43 -13.37 -5.06
CA LEU A 75 -19.16 -14.55 -4.56
C LEU A 75 -20.32 -14.20 -3.64
N ARG A 76 -20.13 -13.25 -2.71
CA ARG A 76 -21.08 -12.99 -1.62
C ARG A 76 -21.89 -11.70 -1.79
N ARG A 77 -21.49 -10.83 -2.71
CA ARG A 77 -22.11 -9.52 -3.02
C ARG A 77 -22.35 -8.63 -1.79
N ARG A 78 -21.47 -8.73 -0.79
CA ARG A 78 -21.56 -7.88 0.42
C ARG A 78 -20.67 -6.64 0.26
N PRO A 79 -21.19 -5.41 0.47
CA PRO A 79 -20.43 -4.16 0.32
C PRO A 79 -19.17 -4.06 1.17
N VAL A 80 -19.13 -4.81 2.29
CA VAL A 80 -17.97 -4.89 3.17
C VAL A 80 -16.71 -5.43 2.50
N TRP A 81 -16.87 -6.37 1.56
CA TRP A 81 -15.75 -6.96 0.84
C TRP A 81 -15.20 -5.98 -0.19
N ASP A 82 -16.09 -5.25 -0.89
CA ASP A 82 -15.65 -4.20 -1.79
C ASP A 82 -14.96 -3.05 -1.04
N ALA A 83 -15.44 -2.68 0.16
CA ALA A 83 -14.79 -1.66 0.99
C ALA A 83 -13.40 -2.09 1.44
N ALA A 84 -13.22 -3.37 1.79
CA ALA A 84 -11.92 -3.92 2.12
C ALA A 84 -10.98 -3.92 0.91
N ALA A 85 -11.48 -4.32 -0.26
CA ALA A 85 -10.71 -4.29 -1.49
C ALA A 85 -10.27 -2.86 -1.86
N GLN A 86 -11.16 -1.87 -1.71
CA GLN A 86 -10.82 -0.47 -1.92
C GLN A 86 -9.75 0.04 -0.95
N ALA A 87 -9.94 -0.16 0.36
CA ALA A 87 -8.98 0.28 1.36
C ALA A 87 -7.58 -0.31 1.14
N ALA A 88 -7.52 -1.60 0.78
CA ALA A 88 -6.27 -2.27 0.46
C ALA A 88 -5.66 -1.76 -0.85
N ALA A 89 -6.46 -1.49 -1.89
CA ALA A 89 -5.95 -0.93 -3.14
C ALA A 89 -5.37 0.48 -2.96
N GLU A 90 -6.02 1.34 -2.18
CA GLU A 90 -5.49 2.68 -1.86
C GLU A 90 -4.13 2.59 -1.14
N LEU A 91 -4.01 1.70 -0.15
CA LEU A 91 -2.75 1.44 0.54
C LEU A 91 -1.68 0.88 -0.41
N GLY A 92 -2.01 -0.18 -1.15
CA GLY A 92 -1.07 -0.87 -2.04
C GLY A 92 -0.54 0.03 -3.15
N THR A 93 -1.41 0.83 -3.77
CA THR A 93 -1.02 1.82 -4.79
C THR A 93 -0.07 2.85 -4.21
N GLY A 94 -0.37 3.41 -3.04
CA GLY A 94 0.50 4.37 -2.36
C GLY A 94 1.87 3.77 -2.01
N MET A 95 1.90 2.55 -1.49
CA MET A 95 3.14 1.84 -1.18
C MET A 95 3.94 1.47 -2.43
N THR A 96 3.28 1.16 -3.55
CA THR A 96 3.95 0.90 -4.84
C THR A 96 4.60 2.17 -5.38
N ALA A 97 3.89 3.31 -5.33
CA ALA A 97 4.44 4.60 -5.74
C ALA A 97 5.64 5.00 -4.86
N LEU A 98 5.53 4.79 -3.54
CA LEU A 98 6.63 5.02 -2.60
C LEU A 98 7.83 4.11 -2.91
N ALA A 99 7.60 2.83 -3.19
CA ALA A 99 8.66 1.88 -3.54
C ALA A 99 9.38 2.31 -4.83
N ILE A 100 8.66 2.73 -5.88
CA ILE A 100 9.27 3.25 -7.11
C ILE A 100 10.10 4.51 -6.81
N ALA A 101 9.55 5.48 -6.07
CA ALA A 101 10.27 6.71 -5.74
C ALA A 101 11.57 6.45 -4.95
N LEU A 102 11.49 5.62 -3.92
CA LEU A 102 12.67 5.21 -3.13
C LEU A 102 13.66 4.41 -3.97
N GLY A 103 13.16 3.53 -4.85
CA GLY A 103 13.97 2.75 -5.78
C GLY A 103 14.73 3.64 -6.75
N SER A 104 14.11 4.69 -7.29
CA SER A 104 14.77 5.66 -8.16
C SER A 104 15.85 6.46 -7.44
N ILE A 105 15.61 6.89 -6.19
CA ILE A 105 16.62 7.58 -5.37
C ILE A 105 17.81 6.65 -5.10
N TRP A 106 17.54 5.40 -4.71
CA TRP A 106 18.58 4.40 -4.49
C TRP A 106 19.34 4.11 -5.78
N GLY A 107 18.64 3.93 -6.90
CA GLY A 107 19.26 3.64 -8.18
C GLY A 107 20.17 4.74 -8.70
N ARG A 108 19.81 6.01 -8.48
CA ARG A 108 20.68 7.14 -8.82
C ARG A 108 22.00 7.10 -8.05
N SER A 109 21.96 6.67 -6.79
CA SER A 109 23.13 6.62 -5.91
C SER A 109 24.04 5.42 -6.16
N VAL A 110 23.47 4.26 -6.52
CA VAL A 110 24.23 3.01 -6.70
C VAL A 110 24.63 2.76 -8.15
N TRP A 111 23.72 3.01 -9.11
CA TRP A 111 23.93 2.69 -10.53
C TRP A 111 24.00 3.94 -11.42
N GLY A 112 23.91 5.15 -10.86
CA GLY A 112 24.03 6.40 -11.59
C GLY A 112 22.80 6.80 -12.41
N VAL A 113 21.72 6.02 -12.39
CA VAL A 113 20.51 6.24 -13.20
C VAL A 113 19.25 6.27 -12.33
N TRP A 114 18.30 7.15 -12.66
CA TRP A 114 17.01 7.24 -11.98
C TRP A 114 16.02 6.16 -12.39
N TRP A 115 16.20 5.66 -13.62
CA TRP A 115 15.34 4.66 -14.23
C TRP A 115 16.16 3.80 -15.18
N ALA A 116 15.91 2.50 -15.14
CA ALA A 116 16.37 1.53 -16.12
C ALA A 116 15.16 0.79 -16.68
N TRP A 117 15.25 0.40 -17.94
CA TRP A 117 14.19 -0.37 -18.61
C TRP A 117 14.33 -1.87 -18.32
N ASP A 118 14.52 -2.23 -17.04
CA ASP A 118 14.62 -3.63 -16.62
C ASP A 118 13.24 -4.22 -16.24
N ALA A 119 13.17 -5.55 -16.19
CA ALA A 119 11.93 -6.28 -15.94
C ALA A 119 11.28 -5.91 -14.60
N ARG A 120 12.05 -5.69 -13.52
CA ARG A 120 11.52 -5.32 -12.20
C ARG A 120 10.88 -3.95 -12.24
N LEU A 121 11.57 -2.97 -12.80
CA LEU A 121 11.09 -1.58 -12.87
C LEU A 121 9.81 -1.49 -13.69
N VAL A 122 9.85 -2.03 -14.91
CA VAL A 122 8.72 -1.95 -15.84
C VAL A 122 7.50 -2.68 -15.28
N THR A 123 7.65 -3.90 -14.76
CA THR A 123 6.52 -4.65 -14.18
C THR A 123 5.95 -3.96 -12.94
N THR A 124 6.78 -3.33 -12.11
CA THR A 124 6.31 -2.56 -10.95
C THR A 124 5.55 -1.30 -11.37
N ALA A 125 6.00 -0.60 -12.42
CA ALA A 125 5.27 0.55 -12.98
C ALA A 125 3.93 0.11 -13.60
N VAL A 126 3.90 -1.03 -14.30
CA VAL A 126 2.65 -1.61 -14.81
C VAL A 126 1.70 -1.98 -13.67
N LEU A 127 2.21 -2.59 -12.59
CA LEU A 127 1.44 -2.86 -11.37
C LEU A 127 0.82 -1.58 -10.79
N LEU A 128 1.60 -0.50 -10.69
CA LEU A 128 1.10 0.81 -10.25
C LEU A 128 -0.03 1.32 -11.16
N LEU A 129 0.16 1.28 -12.48
CA LEU A 129 -0.84 1.75 -13.44
C LEU A 129 -2.13 0.93 -13.38
N ILE A 130 -2.05 -0.39 -13.23
CA ILE A 130 -3.22 -1.26 -13.08
C ILE A 130 -4.03 -0.86 -11.85
N TYR A 131 -3.38 -0.63 -10.71
CA TYR A 131 -4.09 -0.29 -9.48
C TYR A 131 -4.52 1.19 -9.40
N LEU A 132 -3.88 2.09 -10.15
CA LEU A 132 -4.45 3.42 -10.44
C LEU A 132 -5.73 3.28 -11.28
N GLY A 133 -5.73 2.44 -12.31
CA GLY A 133 -6.92 2.10 -13.10
C GLY A 133 -8.03 1.49 -12.25
N TYR A 134 -7.69 0.56 -11.36
CA TYR A 134 -8.62 -0.02 -10.38
C TYR A 134 -9.33 1.06 -9.54
N LEU A 135 -8.58 2.05 -9.06
CA LEU A 135 -9.16 3.15 -8.27
C LEU A 135 -9.99 4.08 -9.16
N GLY A 136 -9.55 4.34 -10.40
CA GLY A 136 -10.26 5.16 -11.38
C GLY A 136 -11.62 4.58 -11.77
N VAL A 137 -11.76 3.25 -11.91
CA VAL A 137 -13.05 2.65 -12.30
C VAL A 137 -14.16 2.80 -11.26
N ARG A 138 -13.82 3.14 -10.00
CA ARG A 138 -14.78 3.24 -8.90
C ARG A 138 -15.72 4.44 -8.99
N GLY A 139 -15.44 5.39 -9.90
CA GLY A 139 -16.27 6.57 -10.17
C GLY A 139 -16.78 6.68 -11.61
N LEU A 140 -16.76 5.58 -12.40
CA LEU A 140 -17.15 5.62 -13.82
C LEU A 140 -18.65 5.51 -14.09
N SER A 141 -19.45 5.15 -13.08
CA SER A 141 -20.90 4.99 -13.18
C SER A 141 -21.56 5.46 -11.90
N ASP A 142 -22.83 5.84 -11.98
CA ASP A 142 -23.64 6.17 -10.80
C ASP A 142 -24.05 4.94 -9.99
N ASP A 143 -23.95 3.73 -10.56
CA ASP A 143 -24.23 2.47 -9.85
C ASP A 143 -23.00 1.94 -9.09
N PRO A 144 -23.02 1.96 -7.74
CA PRO A 144 -21.91 1.48 -6.93
C PRO A 144 -21.64 -0.02 -7.11
N ASP A 145 -22.65 -0.85 -7.41
CA ASP A 145 -22.44 -2.30 -7.61
C ASP A 145 -21.70 -2.55 -8.93
N THR A 146 -22.10 -1.88 -10.01
CA THR A 146 -21.39 -1.93 -11.30
C THR A 146 -19.93 -1.52 -11.16
N ASN A 147 -19.66 -0.42 -10.45
CA ASN A 147 -18.30 0.05 -10.18
C ASN A 147 -17.48 -0.97 -9.37
N ALA A 148 -18.06 -1.50 -8.29
CA ALA A 148 -17.43 -2.50 -7.43
C ALA A 148 -17.12 -3.80 -8.18
N ARG A 149 -18.01 -4.26 -9.07
CA ARG A 149 -17.78 -5.45 -9.91
C ARG A 149 -16.63 -5.24 -10.90
N ARG A 150 -16.61 -4.09 -11.60
CA ARG A 150 -15.53 -3.74 -12.53
C ARG A 150 -14.19 -3.67 -11.79
N ALA A 151 -14.16 -2.98 -10.65
CA ALA A 151 -12.99 -2.91 -9.80
C ALA A 151 -12.54 -4.31 -9.36
N ALA A 152 -13.44 -5.16 -8.87
CA ALA A 152 -13.11 -6.51 -8.43
C ALA A 152 -12.44 -7.35 -9.53
N VAL A 153 -12.95 -7.31 -10.76
CA VAL A 153 -12.34 -8.02 -11.90
C VAL A 153 -10.94 -7.49 -12.20
N ILE A 154 -10.76 -6.17 -12.24
CA ILE A 154 -9.45 -5.54 -12.44
C ILE A 154 -8.49 -5.91 -11.31
N GLY A 155 -8.95 -5.91 -10.07
CA GLY A 155 -8.13 -6.22 -8.89
C GLY A 155 -7.65 -7.68 -8.88
N ILE A 156 -8.49 -8.62 -9.32
CA ILE A 156 -8.12 -10.02 -9.49
C ILE A 156 -7.09 -10.19 -10.62
N ALA A 157 -7.38 -9.63 -11.79
CA ALA A 157 -6.47 -9.71 -12.95
C ALA A 157 -5.13 -9.03 -12.65
N GLY A 158 -5.17 -7.87 -11.99
CA GLY A 158 -3.99 -7.09 -11.59
C GLY A 158 -3.09 -7.81 -10.60
N PHE A 159 -3.64 -8.67 -9.74
CA PHE A 159 -2.83 -9.45 -8.80
C PHE A 159 -1.82 -10.35 -9.50
N VAL A 160 -2.06 -10.79 -10.74
CA VAL A 160 -1.10 -11.57 -11.53
C VAL A 160 0.23 -10.83 -11.71
N GLN A 161 0.24 -9.50 -11.67
CA GLN A 161 1.49 -8.74 -11.70
C GLN A 161 2.32 -8.88 -10.43
N VAL A 162 1.73 -9.20 -9.26
CA VAL A 162 2.49 -9.36 -8.01
C VAL A 162 3.55 -10.47 -8.11
N PRO A 163 3.23 -11.72 -8.51
CA PRO A 163 4.26 -12.74 -8.70
C PRO A 163 5.20 -12.41 -9.86
N ILE A 164 4.72 -11.79 -10.95
CA ILE A 164 5.58 -11.36 -12.06
C ILE A 164 6.64 -10.39 -11.57
N VAL A 165 6.23 -9.36 -10.82
CA VAL A 165 7.15 -8.43 -10.18
C VAL A 165 8.06 -9.21 -9.25
N HIS A 166 7.52 -9.95 -8.27
CA HIS A 166 8.32 -10.64 -7.24
C HIS A 166 9.42 -11.54 -7.80
N PHE A 167 9.10 -12.35 -8.83
CA PHE A 167 10.05 -13.28 -9.42
C PHE A 167 10.85 -12.71 -10.60
N SER A 168 10.63 -11.45 -11.00
CA SER A 168 11.30 -10.85 -12.16
C SER A 168 12.83 -10.86 -12.06
N VAL A 169 13.37 -10.83 -10.84
CA VAL A 169 14.82 -10.89 -10.56
C VAL A 169 15.42 -12.26 -10.79
N LEU A 170 14.60 -13.32 -10.72
CA LEU A 170 15.02 -14.70 -11.01
C LEU A 170 14.81 -15.04 -12.48
N TRP A 171 13.77 -14.51 -13.10
CA TRP A 171 13.38 -14.84 -14.48
C TRP A 171 14.18 -14.05 -15.53
N TRP A 172 14.66 -12.85 -15.20
CA TRP A 172 15.44 -12.03 -16.12
C TRP A 172 16.71 -11.48 -15.46
N ARG A 173 17.73 -11.22 -16.27
CA ARG A 173 18.86 -10.40 -15.85
C ARG A 173 18.37 -8.97 -15.63
N THR A 174 18.50 -8.49 -14.40
CA THR A 174 18.11 -7.14 -14.02
C THR A 174 19.25 -6.44 -13.29
N LEU A 175 19.16 -5.11 -13.14
CA LEU A 175 20.06 -4.38 -12.23
C LEU A 175 19.79 -4.69 -10.75
N HIS A 176 18.65 -5.33 -10.45
CA HIS A 176 18.21 -5.60 -9.10
C HIS A 176 18.89 -6.84 -8.56
N GLN A 177 19.33 -6.74 -7.30
CA GLN A 177 19.93 -7.86 -6.59
C GLN A 177 18.88 -8.94 -6.34
N GLU A 178 19.32 -10.20 -6.45
CA GLU A 178 18.53 -11.35 -6.02
C GLU A 178 18.32 -11.32 -4.49
N PRO A 179 17.29 -12.01 -3.96
CA PRO A 179 16.98 -11.99 -2.54
C PRO A 179 18.13 -12.50 -1.67
N THR A 180 18.76 -11.62 -0.89
CA THR A 180 19.91 -11.98 -0.04
C THR A 180 19.53 -12.95 1.09
N ILE A 181 18.32 -12.82 1.67
CA ILE A 181 17.86 -13.65 2.80
C ILE A 181 17.56 -15.10 2.38
N LEU A 182 17.19 -15.32 1.12
CA LEU A 182 16.83 -16.64 0.59
C LEU A 182 17.92 -17.24 -0.31
N ALA A 183 19.09 -16.58 -0.38
CA ALA A 183 20.22 -17.07 -1.16
C ALA A 183 20.77 -18.36 -0.51
N PRO A 184 20.83 -19.50 -1.24
CA PRO A 184 21.28 -20.78 -0.68
C PRO A 184 22.76 -20.79 -0.27
N ASP A 185 23.57 -19.88 -0.81
CA ASP A 185 25.02 -20.07 -0.93
C ASP A 185 25.87 -19.12 -0.07
N THR A 186 25.29 -18.29 0.81
CA THR A 186 26.04 -17.38 1.69
C THR A 186 25.65 -17.53 3.16
N SER A 187 26.65 -17.78 4.03
CA SER A 187 26.44 -17.88 5.49
C SER A 187 27.49 -17.06 6.27
N PRO A 188 27.08 -16.08 7.11
CA PRO A 188 25.73 -15.54 7.19
C PRO A 188 25.40 -14.71 5.94
N PRO A 189 24.17 -14.80 5.40
CA PRO A 189 23.80 -14.07 4.19
C PRO A 189 23.74 -12.55 4.39
N ILE A 190 23.67 -12.06 5.64
CA ILE A 190 23.57 -10.64 6.01
C ILE A 190 24.10 -10.40 7.44
N ASP A 191 24.70 -9.22 7.73
CA ASP A 191 25.07 -8.81 9.09
C ASP A 191 23.81 -8.73 9.98
N GLY A 192 23.89 -9.29 11.20
CA GLY A 192 22.74 -9.37 12.10
C GLY A 192 22.10 -8.02 12.45
N ARG A 193 22.86 -6.92 12.45
CA ARG A 193 22.34 -5.56 12.67
C ARG A 193 21.58 -5.05 11.46
N MET A 194 22.03 -5.37 10.24
CA MET A 194 21.31 -5.05 9.01
C MET A 194 20.02 -5.86 8.91
N ALA A 195 20.05 -7.15 9.30
CA ALA A 195 18.85 -7.98 9.38
C ALA A 195 17.85 -7.45 10.42
N ALA A 196 18.32 -7.03 11.60
CA ALA A 196 17.48 -6.42 12.63
C ALA A 196 16.84 -5.10 12.15
N ALA A 197 17.61 -4.24 11.47
CA ALA A 197 17.10 -3.01 10.87
C ALA A 197 16.00 -3.28 9.82
N LEU A 198 16.23 -4.25 8.94
CA LEU A 198 15.26 -4.64 7.93
C LEU A 198 14.00 -5.26 8.56
N GLY A 199 14.16 -6.13 9.55
CA GLY A 199 13.05 -6.74 10.30
C GLY A 199 12.21 -5.69 11.04
N ALA A 200 12.85 -4.71 11.66
CA ALA A 200 12.15 -3.57 12.27
C ALA A 200 11.40 -2.74 11.23
N GLY A 201 11.98 -2.53 10.04
CA GLY A 201 11.30 -1.89 8.90
C GLY A 201 10.05 -2.65 8.47
N PHE A 202 10.13 -3.98 8.31
CA PHE A 202 8.97 -4.83 8.01
C PHE A 202 7.87 -4.70 9.06
N LEU A 203 8.23 -4.74 10.34
CA LEU A 203 7.28 -4.58 11.44
C LEU A 203 6.61 -3.20 11.39
N ALA A 204 7.39 -2.13 11.25
CA ALA A 204 6.90 -0.76 11.20
C ALA A 204 5.89 -0.55 10.06
N PHE A 205 6.25 -0.96 8.85
CA PHE A 205 5.39 -0.84 7.67
C PHE A 205 4.14 -1.71 7.76
N THR A 206 4.26 -2.93 8.30
CA THR A 206 3.11 -3.81 8.50
C THR A 206 2.12 -3.25 9.51
N LEU A 207 2.60 -2.71 10.64
CA LEU A 207 1.74 -2.08 11.65
C LEU A 207 1.09 -0.79 11.12
N ALA A 208 1.86 0.05 10.42
CA ALA A 208 1.34 1.27 9.80
C ALA A 208 0.31 0.96 8.70
N GLY A 209 0.59 -0.04 7.86
CA GLY A 209 -0.33 -0.53 6.83
C GLY A 209 -1.61 -1.11 7.43
N ALA A 210 -1.50 -1.93 8.47
CA ALA A 210 -2.65 -2.46 9.19
C ALA A 210 -3.49 -1.35 9.82
N TRP A 211 -2.85 -0.35 10.43
CA TRP A 211 -3.55 0.83 10.96
C TRP A 211 -4.31 1.58 9.87
N PHE A 212 -3.63 1.92 8.77
CA PHE A 212 -4.24 2.62 7.64
C PHE A 212 -5.42 1.84 7.08
N PHE A 213 -5.23 0.54 6.80
CA PHE A 213 -6.24 -0.33 6.25
C PHE A 213 -7.49 -0.40 7.15
N LEU A 214 -7.31 -0.63 8.45
CA LEU A 214 -8.42 -0.74 9.39
C LEU A 214 -9.16 0.58 9.56
N HIS A 215 -8.42 1.69 9.65
CA HIS A 215 -9.00 3.02 9.75
C HIS A 215 -9.81 3.36 8.48
N ARG A 216 -9.22 3.12 7.30
CA ARG A 216 -9.87 3.40 6.02
C ARG A 216 -11.07 2.50 5.77
N LEU A 217 -11.00 1.22 6.13
CA LEU A 217 -12.12 0.30 6.06
C LEU A 217 -13.28 0.76 6.95
N ALA A 218 -13.00 1.24 8.17
CA ALA A 218 -14.03 1.78 9.04
C ALA A 218 -14.73 2.99 8.42
N GLN A 219 -13.96 3.93 7.84
CA GLN A 219 -14.51 5.09 7.13
C GLN A 219 -15.40 4.69 5.95
N LEU A 220 -14.93 3.77 5.09
CA LEU A 220 -15.68 3.31 3.93
C LEU A 220 -16.95 2.55 4.33
N ARG A 221 -16.94 1.81 5.45
CA ARG A 221 -18.14 1.15 5.97
C ARG A 221 -19.19 2.17 6.41
N ILE A 222 -18.78 3.21 7.12
CA ILE A 222 -19.69 4.29 7.57
C ILE A 222 -20.29 4.99 6.34
N ALA A 223 -19.44 5.42 5.40
CA ALA A 223 -19.86 6.12 4.19
C ALA A 223 -20.81 5.31 3.27
N ARG A 224 -20.86 3.97 3.43
CA ARG A 224 -21.75 3.09 2.67
C ARG A 224 -23.01 2.68 3.43
N VAL A 225 -23.07 2.94 4.74
CA VAL A 225 -24.25 2.69 5.58
C VAL A 225 -25.11 3.95 5.69
N GLU A 226 -24.50 5.14 5.73
CA GLU A 226 -25.21 6.41 5.73
C GLU A 226 -25.51 6.82 4.27
N PRO A 227 -26.77 6.76 3.80
CA PRO A 227 -27.12 7.43 2.56
C PRO A 227 -26.83 8.93 2.72
N ALA A 228 -26.24 9.55 1.70
CA ALA A 228 -26.06 11.00 1.68
C ALA A 228 -27.40 11.66 2.01
N ALA A 229 -27.45 12.44 3.10
CA ALA A 229 -28.65 13.20 3.42
C ALA A 229 -28.98 14.07 2.19
N PRO A 230 -30.22 14.06 1.68
CA PRO A 230 -30.57 14.92 0.57
C PRO A 230 -30.22 16.35 0.96
N VAL A 231 -29.42 17.02 0.12
CA VAL A 231 -29.12 18.43 0.29
C VAL A 231 -30.48 19.14 0.33
N PRO A 232 -30.83 19.85 1.41
CA PRO A 232 -32.08 20.58 1.45
C PRO A 232 -32.02 21.64 0.34
N VAL A 233 -32.75 21.40 -0.75
CA VAL A 233 -33.02 22.42 -1.75
C VAL A 233 -33.95 23.41 -1.07
N GLY A 234 -33.39 24.48 -0.53
CA GLY A 234 -34.17 25.60 -0.04
C GLY A 234 -35.06 26.13 -1.18
N PRO A 235 -36.25 26.67 -0.87
CA PRO A 235 -37.12 27.22 -1.89
C PRO A 235 -36.34 28.25 -2.72
N ILE A 236 -36.33 28.08 -4.05
CA ILE A 236 -35.85 29.11 -4.97
C ILE A 236 -36.80 30.28 -4.80
N VAL A 237 -36.38 31.29 -4.03
CA VAL A 237 -37.10 32.56 -3.94
C VAL A 237 -36.89 33.26 -5.29
N VAL A 238 -37.83 33.06 -6.20
CA VAL A 238 -37.94 33.88 -7.40
C VAL A 238 -38.49 35.22 -6.96
N GLU A 239 -37.60 36.16 -6.67
CA GLU A 239 -37.95 37.57 -6.48
C GLU A 239 -38.56 38.06 -7.81
N ARG A 240 -39.89 38.15 -7.87
CA ARG A 240 -40.54 38.89 -8.96
C ARG A 240 -40.22 40.35 -8.73
N SER A 241 -39.40 40.92 -9.61
CA SER A 241 -39.31 42.37 -9.76
C SER A 241 -40.68 42.85 -10.25
N GLU A 242 -41.43 43.47 -9.36
CA GLU A 242 -42.59 44.28 -9.75
C GLU A 242 -42.06 45.61 -10.31
N SER A 243 -42.60 45.97 -11.48
CA SER A 243 -42.32 47.19 -12.24
C SER A 243 -43.06 48.40 -11.69
#